data_AF-A0A7V3BW32-F1
#
_entry.id   AF-A0A7V3BW32-F1
#
_cell.length_a   1.000
_cell.length_b   1.000
_cell.length_c   1.000
_cell.angle_alpha   90.00
_cell.angle_beta   90.00
_cell.angle_gamma   90.00
#
_symmetry.space_group_name_H-M   'P 1'
#
loop_
_entity.id
_entity.type
_entity.pdbx_description
1 polymer ?
#
loop_
_entity_poly.entity_id
_entity_poly.type
_entity_poly.pdbx_seq_one_letter_code
_entity_poly.pdbx_strand_id
1 'polypeptide(L)'
;RFDLSRLRSLPDDEVVRYLTSLPGVGPKTAAVVLAFALGRPTIPVDTHVHRVATRLGLVPRSSAERAHRALEALVPAQLKVPLHVGLIRLGRETCKAGRPRCEDCPLVDLCPTAPGVLGTPEG
;
A
#
# COMPACT_ATOMS: atom_id res chain seq x y z
N ARG A 1 -33.36 -2.06 -1.88
CA ARG A 1 -32.39 -1.02 -1.45
C ARG A 1 -31.03 -1.68 -1.35
N PHE A 2 -30.01 -1.18 -2.05
CA PHE A 2 -28.64 -1.66 -1.90
C PHE A 2 -27.99 -0.92 -0.73
N ASP A 3 -27.62 -1.63 0.32
CA ASP A 3 -27.07 -1.05 1.55
C ASP A 3 -26.00 -1.96 2.16
N LEU A 4 -24.87 -1.37 2.55
CA LEU A 4 -23.75 -2.04 3.22
C LEU A 4 -23.54 -1.54 4.65
N SER A 5 -24.47 -0.75 5.21
CA SER A 5 -24.34 -0.15 6.54
C SER A 5 -24.12 -1.18 7.66
N ARG A 6 -24.64 -2.41 7.49
CA ARG A 6 -24.43 -3.52 8.43
C ARG A 6 -22.95 -3.88 8.63
N LEU A 7 -22.08 -3.57 7.67
CA LEU A 7 -20.65 -3.90 7.77
C LEU A 7 -19.95 -3.13 8.89
N ARG A 8 -20.51 -2.01 9.34
CA ARG A 8 -19.93 -1.19 10.43
C ARG A 8 -19.87 -1.91 11.77
N SER A 9 -20.75 -2.88 12.00
CA SER A 9 -20.86 -3.64 13.26
C SER A 9 -20.22 -5.03 13.20
N LEU A 10 -19.73 -5.46 12.03
CA LEU A 10 -19.12 -6.78 11.89
C LEU A 10 -17.62 -6.74 12.25
N PRO A 11 -17.07 -7.86 12.75
CA PRO A 11 -15.62 -8.07 12.82
C PRO A 11 -14.96 -7.95 11.45
N ASP A 12 -13.70 -7.49 11.42
CA ASP A 12 -13.01 -7.19 10.16
C ASP A 12 -12.84 -8.44 9.27
N ASP A 13 -12.62 -9.63 9.84
CA ASP A 13 -12.50 -10.88 9.07
C ASP A 13 -13.83 -11.29 8.41
N GLU A 14 -14.96 -11.06 9.07
CA GLU A 14 -16.29 -11.28 8.50
C GLU A 14 -16.58 -10.27 7.39
N VAL A 15 -16.19 -9.00 7.57
CA VAL A 15 -16.29 -7.99 6.51
C VAL A 15 -15.48 -8.40 5.28
N VAL A 16 -14.22 -8.83 5.45
CA VAL A 16 -13.38 -9.30 4.34
C VAL A 16 -14.03 -10.49 3.65
N ARG A 17 -14.48 -11.49 4.40
CA ARG A 17 -15.10 -12.70 3.86
C ARG A 17 -16.38 -12.39 3.07
N TYR A 18 -17.23 -11.51 3.60
CA TYR A 18 -18.42 -11.07 2.91
C TYR A 18 -18.08 -10.30 1.63
N LEU A 19 -17.22 -9.28 1.72
CA LEU A 19 -16.85 -8.47 0.56
C LEU A 19 -16.21 -9.30 -0.54
N THR A 20 -15.28 -10.19 -0.20
CA THR A 20 -14.60 -11.06 -1.18
C THR A 20 -15.47 -12.14 -1.78
N SER A 21 -16.63 -12.44 -1.18
CA SER A 21 -17.66 -13.30 -1.79
C SER A 21 -18.41 -12.62 -2.95
N LEU A 22 -18.32 -11.30 -3.07
CA LEU A 22 -18.99 -10.55 -4.13
C LEU A 22 -18.20 -10.67 -5.45
N PRO A 23 -18.86 -10.94 -6.59
CA PRO A 23 -18.20 -11.00 -7.89
C PRO A 23 -17.40 -9.72 -8.19
N GLY A 24 -16.11 -9.89 -8.51
CA GLY A 24 -15.20 -8.78 -8.84
C GLY A 24 -14.55 -8.08 -7.64
N VAL A 25 -14.86 -8.48 -6.40
CA VAL A 25 -14.25 -7.90 -5.20
C VAL A 25 -13.13 -8.81 -4.68
N GLY A 26 -11.89 -8.38 -4.86
CA GLY A 26 -10.71 -9.07 -4.31
C GLY A 26 -10.27 -8.52 -2.94
N PRO A 27 -9.26 -9.16 -2.31
CA PRO A 27 -8.73 -8.76 -0.99
C PRO A 27 -8.33 -7.28 -0.92
N LYS A 28 -7.70 -6.75 -1.97
CA LYS A 28 -7.33 -5.32 -2.04
C LYS A 28 -8.55 -4.41 -1.96
N THR A 29 -9.63 -4.73 -2.68
CA THR A 29 -10.85 -3.93 -2.68
C THR A 29 -11.52 -3.99 -1.31
N ALA A 30 -11.57 -5.17 -0.68
CA ALA A 30 -12.07 -5.31 0.68
C ALA A 30 -11.28 -4.46 1.69
N ALA A 31 -9.95 -4.46 1.61
CA ALA A 31 -9.09 -3.62 2.45
C ALA A 31 -9.36 -2.11 2.23
N VAL A 32 -9.60 -1.67 0.99
CA VAL A 32 -9.97 -0.26 0.72
C VAL A 32 -11.29 0.11 1.40
N VAL A 33 -12.30 -0.76 1.36
CA VAL A 33 -13.58 -0.53 2.03
C VAL A 33 -13.40 -0.44 3.55
N LEU A 34 -12.64 -1.36 4.14
CA LEU A 34 -12.28 -1.33 5.56
C LEU A 34 -11.62 -0.01 5.95
N ALA A 35 -10.58 0.42 5.22
CA ALA A 35 -9.85 1.65 5.50
C ALA A 35 -10.72 2.91 5.39
N PHE A 36 -11.36 3.10 4.24
CA PHE A 36 -11.92 4.41 3.89
C PHE A 36 -13.42 4.53 4.19
N ALA A 37 -14.20 3.45 4.08
CA ALA A 37 -15.63 3.50 4.34
C ALA A 37 -15.97 3.16 5.80
N LEU A 38 -15.20 2.25 6.41
CA LEU A 38 -15.43 1.76 7.77
C LEU A 38 -14.46 2.34 8.81
N GLY A 39 -13.43 3.08 8.38
CA GLY A 39 -12.47 3.73 9.27
C GLY A 39 -11.59 2.74 10.04
N ARG A 40 -11.40 1.53 9.53
CA ARG A 40 -10.57 0.49 10.15
C ARG A 40 -9.10 0.72 9.82
N PRO A 41 -8.18 0.52 10.78
CA PRO A 41 -6.75 0.73 10.55
C PRO A 41 -6.15 -0.43 9.75
N THR A 42 -6.33 -0.39 8.43
CA THR A 42 -5.73 -1.30 7.44
C THR A 42 -4.95 -0.50 6.38
N ILE A 43 -3.96 -1.13 5.75
CA ILE A 43 -3.13 -0.58 4.69
C ILE A 43 -3.33 -1.38 3.40
N PRO A 44 -4.25 -0.95 2.51
CA PRO A 44 -4.44 -1.62 1.24
C PRO A 44 -3.14 -1.56 0.41
N VAL A 45 -2.77 -2.67 -0.23
CA VAL A 45 -1.56 -2.70 -1.09
C VAL A 45 -1.98 -2.81 -2.55
N ASP A 46 -1.72 -1.76 -3.32
CA ASP A 46 -1.83 -1.76 -4.78
C ASP A 46 -0.44 -1.83 -5.44
N THR A 47 -0.40 -1.66 -6.76
CA THR A 47 0.86 -1.70 -7.52
C THR A 47 1.82 -0.55 -7.19
N HIS A 48 1.32 0.61 -6.77
CA HIS A 48 2.14 1.73 -6.33
C HIS A 48 2.69 1.47 -4.94
N VAL A 49 1.83 1.15 -3.97
CA VAL A 49 2.23 0.82 -2.59
C VAL A 49 3.24 -0.31 -2.59
N HIS A 50 2.96 -1.40 -3.31
CA HIS A 50 3.86 -2.56 -3.36
C HIS A 50 5.23 -2.19 -3.92
N ARG A 51 5.28 -1.49 -5.06
CA ARG A 51 6.54 -1.08 -5.70
C ARG A 51 7.33 -0.13 -4.81
N VAL A 52 6.68 0.91 -4.28
CA VAL A 52 7.35 1.93 -3.48
C VAL A 52 7.85 1.34 -2.16
N ALA A 53 7.01 0.56 -1.46
CA ALA A 53 7.42 -0.09 -0.22
C ALA A 53 8.60 -1.06 -0.44
N THR A 54 8.62 -1.80 -1.55
CA THR A 54 9.75 -2.66 -1.92
C THR A 54 11.02 -1.85 -2.20
N ARG A 55 10.92 -0.76 -2.96
CA ARG A 55 12.09 0.08 -3.29
C ARG A 55 12.67 0.82 -2.08
N LEU A 56 11.81 1.23 -1.15
CA LEU A 56 12.21 1.82 0.12
C LEU A 56 12.75 0.79 1.13
N GLY A 57 12.72 -0.51 0.80
CA GLY A 57 13.17 -1.57 1.71
C GLY A 57 12.24 -1.84 2.89
N LEU A 58 11.00 -1.33 2.87
CA LEU A 58 10.02 -1.60 3.94
C LEU A 58 9.56 -3.06 3.94
N VAL A 59 9.55 -3.69 2.77
CA VAL A 59 9.23 -5.11 2.58
C VAL A 59 10.16 -5.72 1.54
N PRO A 60 10.48 -7.03 1.65
CA PRO A 60 11.23 -7.72 0.60
C PRO A 60 10.37 -7.88 -0.66
N ARG A 61 11.03 -8.02 -1.81
CA ARG A 61 10.36 -8.34 -3.08
C ARG A 61 9.58 -9.64 -2.92
N SER A 62 8.26 -9.55 -3.03
CA SER A 62 7.35 -10.67 -2.77
C SER A 62 6.04 -10.49 -3.55
N SER A 63 5.05 -11.35 -3.30
CA SER A 63 3.70 -11.14 -3.84
C SER A 63 3.01 -9.97 -3.11
N ALA A 64 2.06 -9.31 -3.77
CA ALA A 64 1.28 -8.22 -3.17
C ALA A 64 0.60 -8.65 -1.86
N GLU A 65 0.14 -9.91 -1.80
CA GLU A 65 -0.47 -10.50 -0.61
C GLU A 65 0.53 -10.63 0.56
N ARG A 66 1.77 -11.06 0.29
CA ARG A 66 2.83 -11.13 1.31
C ARG A 66 3.25 -9.74 1.77
N ALA A 67 3.36 -8.79 0.84
CA ALA A 67 3.65 -7.40 1.15
C ALA A 67 2.56 -6.76 2.01
N HIS A 68 1.28 -7.05 1.73
CA HIS A 68 0.15 -6.58 2.54
C HIS A 68 0.24 -7.11 3.97
N ARG A 69 0.42 -8.43 4.16
CA ARG A 69 0.60 -8.99 5.51
C ARG A 69 1.80 -8.38 6.26
N ALA A 70 2.91 -8.17 5.57
CA ALA A 70 4.10 -7.56 6.18
C ALA A 70 3.86 -6.10 6.59
N LEU A 71 3.24 -5.29 5.72
CA LEU A 71 2.92 -3.90 6.02
C LEU A 71 1.84 -3.77 7.12
N GLU A 72 0.86 -4.67 7.13
CA GLU A 72 -0.17 -4.74 8.19
C GLU A 72 0.45 -4.97 9.58
N ALA A 73 1.48 -5.81 9.66
CA ALA A 73 2.19 -6.09 10.90
C ALA A 73 3.21 -5.01 11.28
N LEU A 74 3.88 -4.41 10.28
CA LEU A 74 4.94 -3.43 10.48
C LEU A 74 4.42 -2.04 10.85
N VAL A 75 3.31 -1.60 10.23
CA VAL A 75 2.87 -0.21 10.27
C VAL A 75 1.91 0.02 11.45
N PRO A 76 2.20 0.97 12.36
CA PRO A 76 1.28 1.34 13.44
C PRO A 76 -0.11 1.73 12.90
N ALA A 77 -1.17 1.35 13.63
CA ALA A 77 -2.56 1.50 13.20
C ALA A 77 -2.91 2.90 12.68
N GLN A 78 -2.48 3.94 13.40
CA GLN A 78 -2.71 5.35 13.07
C GLN A 78 -1.98 5.83 11.81
N LEU A 79 -0.95 5.11 11.37
CA LEU A 79 -0.15 5.46 10.19
C LEU A 79 -0.59 4.70 8.93
N LYS A 80 -1.41 3.66 9.03
CA LYS A 80 -1.75 2.79 7.89
C LYS A 80 -2.42 3.54 6.73
N VAL A 81 -3.46 4.32 7.02
CA VAL A 81 -4.15 5.11 5.98
C VAL A 81 -3.30 6.27 5.46
N PRO A 82 -2.68 7.12 6.30
CA PRO A 82 -1.78 8.17 5.83
C PRO A 82 -0.62 7.64 4.97
N LEU A 83 0.00 6.54 5.40
CA LEU A 83 1.09 5.90 4.66
C LEU A 83 0.58 5.33 3.33
N HIS A 84 -0.57 4.66 3.30
CA HIS A 84 -1.18 4.17 2.07
C HIS A 84 -1.34 5.30 1.03
N VAL A 85 -1.94 6.42 1.42
CA VAL A 85 -2.16 7.58 0.54
C VAL A 85 -0.83 8.20 0.11
N GLY A 86 0.11 8.35 1.03
CA GLY A 86 1.45 8.88 0.74
C GLY A 86 2.23 8.03 -0.27
N LEU A 87 2.21 6.69 -0.11
CA LEU A 87 2.87 5.77 -1.02
C LEU A 87 2.22 5.73 -2.40
N ILE A 88 0.88 5.83 -2.49
CA ILE A 88 0.19 5.98 -3.77
C ILE A 88 0.63 7.27 -4.46
N ARG A 89 0.59 8.40 -3.76
CA ARG A 89 0.97 9.71 -4.33
C ARG A 89 2.41 9.69 -4.82
N LEU A 90 3.35 9.26 -3.97
CA LEU A 90 4.76 9.14 -4.32
C LEU A 90 4.96 8.21 -5.52
N GLY A 91 4.28 7.06 -5.54
CA GLY A 91 4.38 6.09 -6.64
C GLY A 91 3.79 6.57 -7.97
N ARG A 92 2.84 7.51 -7.95
CA ARG A 92 2.24 8.10 -9.16
C ARG A 92 3.07 9.26 -9.70
N GLU A 93 3.51 10.14 -8.80
CA GLU A 93 4.12 11.42 -9.16
C GLU A 93 5.63 11.29 -9.38
N THR A 94 6.33 10.51 -8.54
CA THR A 94 7.80 10.51 -8.46
C THR A 94 8.40 9.13 -8.69
N CYS A 95 8.04 8.13 -7.88
CA CYS A 95 8.58 6.76 -7.91
C CYS A 95 7.86 5.87 -8.94
N LYS A 96 7.90 6.31 -10.21
CA LYS A 96 7.26 5.65 -11.35
C LYS A 96 7.88 4.29 -11.66
N ALA A 97 7.11 3.40 -12.29
CA ALA A 97 7.55 2.01 -12.54
C ALA A 97 8.79 1.93 -13.44
N GLY A 98 8.80 2.67 -14.56
CA GLY A 98 9.92 2.70 -15.50
C GLY A 98 11.06 3.61 -15.03
N ARG A 99 10.93 4.93 -15.30
CA ARG A 99 11.92 5.95 -14.94
C ARG A 99 11.44 6.76 -13.72
N PRO A 100 11.76 6.35 -12.47
CA PRO A 100 11.47 7.17 -11.30
C PRO A 100 12.35 8.42 -11.29
N ARG A 101 11.81 9.53 -10.78
CA ARG A 101 12.53 10.80 -10.61
C ARG A 101 13.22 10.79 -9.25
N CYS A 102 14.29 10.02 -9.13
CA CYS A 102 14.98 9.86 -7.85
C CYS A 102 15.66 11.15 -7.40
N GLU A 103 16.08 11.99 -8.35
CA GLU A 103 16.64 13.33 -8.15
C GLU A 103 15.68 14.29 -7.43
N ASP A 104 14.37 14.13 -7.64
CA ASP A 104 13.32 14.95 -7.02
C ASP A 104 12.63 14.22 -5.84
N CYS A 105 13.13 13.05 -5.43
CA CYS A 105 12.43 12.20 -4.47
C CYS A 105 12.70 12.67 -3.03
N PRO A 106 11.65 12.98 -2.23
CA PRO A 106 11.83 13.45 -0.85
C PRO A 106 12.39 12.38 0.09
N LEU A 107 12.51 11.14 -0.38
CA LEU A 107 13.04 10.00 0.36
C LEU A 107 14.34 9.47 -0.24
N VAL A 108 15.00 10.21 -1.14
CA VAL A 108 16.18 9.74 -1.88
C VAL A 108 17.30 9.29 -0.94
N ASP A 109 17.57 10.06 0.11
CA ASP A 109 18.65 9.80 1.07
C ASP A 109 18.39 8.57 1.95
N LEU A 110 17.13 8.15 2.06
CA LEU A 110 16.71 6.99 2.83
C LEU A 110 16.45 5.76 1.95
N CYS A 111 16.49 5.91 0.62
CA CYS A 111 16.02 4.89 -0.31
C CYS A 111 17.20 4.00 -0.78
N PRO A 112 17.23 2.71 -0.41
CA PRO A 112 18.31 1.81 -0.82
C PRO A 112 18.33 1.54 -2.35
N THR A 113 17.22 1.80 -3.05
CA THR A 113 17.17 1.65 -4.51
C THR A 113 17.71 2.88 -5.26
N ALA A 114 17.75 4.06 -4.63
CA ALA A 114 18.09 5.31 -5.33
C ALA A 114 19.50 5.33 -5.95
N PRO A 115 20.57 4.84 -5.29
CA PRO A 115 21.91 4.83 -5.89
C PRO A 115 22.00 4.06 -7.21
N GLY A 116 21.29 2.94 -7.31
CA GLY A 116 21.24 2.15 -8.55
C GLY A 116 20.43 2.80 -9.68
N VAL A 117 19.57 3.77 -9.36
CA VAL A 117 18.82 4.54 -10.37
C VAL A 117 19.58 5.77 -10.83
N LEU A 118 20.15 6.52 -9.89
CA LEU A 118 20.87 7.76 -10.19
C LEU A 118 22.18 7.51 -10.94
N GLY A 119 22.68 6.27 -10.90
CA GLY A 119 24.05 5.95 -11.23
C GLY A 119 24.92 6.52 -10.12
N THR A 120 25.57 5.66 -9.35
CA THR A 120 26.69 6.15 -8.53
C THR A 120 27.67 6.86 -9.45
N PRO A 121 28.12 8.10 -9.14
CA PRO A 121 29.32 8.60 -9.79
C PRO A 121 30.40 7.56 -9.55
N GLU A 122 30.93 7.00 -10.64
CA GLU A 122 32.09 6.12 -10.59
C GLU A 122 33.18 6.90 -9.83
N GLY A 123 33.56 6.37 -8.66
CA GLY A 123 34.77 6.78 -7.97
C GLY A 123 35.98 6.19 -8.65
#